data_AF-A0A453KCP0-F1
#
_entry.id   AF-A0A453KCP0-F1
#
_cell.length_a   1.000
_cell.length_b   1.000
_cell.length_c   1.000
_cell.angle_alpha   90.00
_cell.angle_beta   90.00
_cell.angle_gamma   90.00
#
_symmetry.space_group_name_H-M   'P 1'
#
loop_
_entity.id
_entity.type
_entity.pdbx_description
1 polymer ?
#
loop_
_entity_poly.entity_id
_entity_poly.type
_entity_poly.pdbx_seq_one_letter_code
_entity_poly.pdbx_strand_id
1 'polypeptide(L)'
;DWGGPLPHRPAEDSAFAVARFYQRGGSFQNYYMYFGGTNFARTAGGPLQITSYDYDAPVNEYGFLRQPKWGHLKDLHTAIKLCEPALIAVDGSPQYVKLGSMQEVCCRFLAF
;
A
#
# COMPACT_ATOMS: atom_id res chain seq x y z
N ASP A 1 -12.12 17.01 2.35
CA ASP A 1 -12.56 18.25 3.04
C ASP A 1 -13.92 18.71 2.53
N TRP A 2 -14.61 19.53 3.32
CA TRP A 2 -15.89 20.10 2.92
C TRP A 2 -15.70 20.95 1.65
N GLY A 3 -16.54 20.71 0.63
CA GLY A 3 -16.43 21.38 -0.68
C GLY A 3 -15.35 20.82 -1.62
N GLY A 4 -14.59 19.81 -1.20
CA GLY A 4 -13.59 19.13 -2.03
C GLY A 4 -14.10 17.84 -2.69
N PRO A 5 -13.38 17.32 -3.70
CA PRO A 5 -13.66 16.00 -4.27
C PRO A 5 -13.27 14.88 -3.29
N LEU A 6 -13.81 13.68 -3.51
CA LEU A 6 -13.39 12.47 -2.82
C LEU A 6 -12.10 11.93 -3.47
N PRO A 7 -10.95 11.92 -2.76
CA PRO A 7 -9.72 11.35 -3.31
C PRO A 7 -9.86 9.84 -3.49
N HIS A 8 -9.33 9.31 -4.59
CA HIS A 8 -9.30 7.89 -4.88
C HIS A 8 -7.89 7.48 -5.31
N ARG A 9 -7.43 6.33 -4.82
CA ARG A 9 -6.18 5.71 -5.25
C ARG A 9 -6.47 4.29 -5.77
N PRO A 10 -6.14 3.97 -7.03
CA PRO A 10 -6.36 2.65 -7.59
C PRO A 10 -5.66 1.54 -6.78
N ALA A 11 -6.24 0.35 -6.82
CA ALA A 11 -5.71 -0.82 -6.12
C ALA A 11 -4.35 -1.25 -6.70
N GLU A 12 -4.22 -1.17 -8.01
CA GLU A 12 -3.06 -1.53 -8.81
C GLU A 12 -1.87 -0.63 -8.50
N ASP A 13 -2.11 0.68 -8.40
CA ASP A 13 -1.06 1.65 -8.03
C ASP A 13 -0.58 1.42 -6.58
N SER A 14 -1.50 1.10 -5.68
CA SER A 14 -1.18 0.79 -4.28
C SER A 14 -0.36 -0.51 -4.19
N ALA A 15 -0.78 -1.54 -4.91
CA ALA A 15 -0.09 -2.82 -4.97
C ALA A 15 1.31 -2.69 -5.59
N PHE A 16 1.44 -1.92 -6.68
CA PHE A 16 2.72 -1.63 -7.32
C PHE A 16 3.68 -0.92 -6.36
N ALA A 17 3.21 0.11 -5.65
CA ALA A 17 4.04 0.85 -4.70
C ALA A 17 4.54 -0.04 -3.56
N VAL A 18 3.68 -0.92 -3.02
CA VAL A 18 4.05 -1.86 -1.95
C VAL A 18 5.03 -2.93 -2.47
N ALA A 19 4.73 -3.56 -3.61
CA ALA A 19 5.62 -4.55 -4.21
C ALA A 19 7.02 -3.97 -4.49
N ARG A 20 7.07 -2.75 -5.05
CA ARG A 20 8.32 -2.05 -5.33
C ARG A 20 9.10 -1.71 -4.06
N PHE A 21 8.41 -1.34 -2.97
CA PHE A 21 9.05 -1.10 -1.68
C PHE A 21 9.78 -2.35 -1.16
N TYR A 22 9.11 -3.51 -1.15
CA TYR A 22 9.71 -4.78 -0.72
C TYR A 22 10.82 -5.26 -1.67
N GLN A 23 10.64 -5.11 -2.99
CA GLN A 23 11.67 -5.44 -3.98
C GLN A 23 12.98 -4.66 -3.71
N ARG A 24 12.86 -3.42 -3.23
CA ARG A 24 13.99 -2.53 -2.92
C ARG A 24 14.58 -2.74 -1.52
N GLY A 25 14.23 -3.82 -0.83
CA GLY A 25 14.73 -4.14 0.50
C GLY A 25 13.96 -3.47 1.64
N GLY A 26 12.81 -2.87 1.36
CA GLY A 26 11.88 -2.46 2.40
C GLY A 26 11.38 -3.68 3.19
N SER A 27 11.30 -3.55 4.51
CA SER A 27 10.93 -4.65 5.42
C SER A 27 9.59 -4.43 6.11
N PHE A 28 9.18 -3.17 6.27
CA PHE A 28 7.96 -2.80 6.98
C PHE A 28 7.15 -1.78 6.17
N GLN A 29 5.91 -2.15 5.86
CA GLN A 29 4.94 -1.29 5.18
C GLN A 29 3.65 -1.26 6.00
N ASN A 30 3.04 -0.08 6.09
CA ASN A 30 1.76 0.11 6.75
C ASN A 30 0.80 0.92 5.86
N TYR A 31 -0.46 0.51 5.82
CA TYR A 31 -1.50 1.27 5.12
C TYR A 31 -2.07 2.34 6.04
N TYR A 32 -1.86 3.59 5.66
CA TYR A 32 -2.55 4.72 6.25
C TYR A 32 -3.62 5.20 5.25
N MET A 33 -4.89 4.81 5.37
CA MET A 33 -5.52 3.96 6.41
C MET A 33 -5.85 2.56 5.88
N TYR A 34 -5.79 1.54 6.76
CA TYR A 34 -6.36 0.21 6.44
C TYR A 34 -7.88 0.17 6.67
N PHE A 35 -8.32 0.82 7.75
CA PHE A 35 -9.70 1.17 8.06
C PHE A 35 -9.68 2.62 8.56
N GLY A 36 -10.45 3.48 7.89
CA GLY A 36 -10.51 4.90 8.25
C GLY A 36 -11.57 5.20 9.30
N GLY A 37 -12.83 4.86 9.01
CA GLY A 37 -13.97 5.07 9.91
C GLY A 37 -14.59 6.47 9.78
N THR A 38 -15.02 7.03 10.90
CA THR A 38 -15.81 8.27 10.95
C THR A 38 -15.29 9.20 12.04
N ASN A 39 -15.18 10.49 11.71
CA ASN A 39 -14.97 11.55 12.69
C ASN A 39 -16.31 11.86 13.38
N PHE A 40 -16.59 11.18 14.49
CA PHE A 40 -17.83 11.35 15.22
C PHE A 40 -17.89 12.66 16.03
N ALA A 41 -19.11 13.17 16.18
CA ALA A 41 -19.41 14.35 16.99
C ALA A 41 -18.61 15.59 16.57
N ARG A 42 -18.09 16.36 17.54
CA ARG A 42 -17.55 17.71 17.32
C ARG A 42 -16.12 17.90 17.83
N THR A 43 -15.46 16.83 18.26
CA THR A 43 -14.09 16.85 18.80
C THR A 43 -13.13 15.92 18.06
N ALA A 44 -13.60 15.20 17.04
CA ALA A 44 -12.79 14.41 16.14
C ALA A 44 -12.56 15.16 14.81
N GLY A 45 -11.40 14.92 14.18
CA GLY A 45 -11.01 15.55 12.92
C GLY A 45 -10.40 16.95 13.07
N GLY A 46 -9.83 17.44 11.98
CA GLY A 46 -9.25 18.78 11.84
C GLY A 46 -10.22 19.79 11.22
N PRO A 47 -9.84 21.09 11.17
CA PRO A 47 -10.63 22.12 10.51
C PRO A 47 -10.97 21.73 9.06
N LEU A 48 -12.23 21.90 8.67
CA LEU A 48 -12.75 21.60 7.32
C LEU A 48 -12.71 20.12 6.89
N GLN A 49 -12.24 19.21 7.73
CA GLN A 49 -12.36 17.78 7.47
C GLN A 49 -13.83 17.35 7.50
N ILE A 50 -14.21 16.50 6.57
CA ILE A 50 -15.56 15.92 6.53
C ILE A 50 -15.73 14.87 7.63
N THR A 51 -16.98 14.59 7.97
CA THR A 51 -17.35 13.55 8.93
C THR A 51 -16.84 12.17 8.50
N SER A 52 -16.93 11.86 7.21
CA SER A 52 -16.38 10.61 6.67
C SER A 52 -14.86 10.61 6.75
N TYR A 53 -14.29 9.54 7.30
CA TYR A 53 -12.84 9.30 7.28
C TYR A 53 -12.50 8.04 6.46
N ASP A 54 -13.35 7.67 5.48
CA ASP A 54 -13.24 6.45 4.67
C ASP A 54 -11.85 6.25 4.01
N TYR A 55 -11.22 7.34 3.56
CA TYR A 55 -9.87 7.35 2.99
C TYR A 55 -9.66 6.47 1.75
N ASP A 56 -10.75 6.01 1.12
CA ASP A 56 -10.69 4.98 0.07
C ASP A 56 -9.90 3.74 0.55
N ALA A 57 -10.03 3.43 1.85
CA ALA A 57 -9.31 2.38 2.52
C ALA A 57 -9.80 0.98 2.08
N PRO A 58 -8.97 -0.07 2.26
CA PRO A 58 -9.36 -1.46 2.00
C PRO A 58 -10.62 -1.90 2.76
N VAL A 59 -10.80 -1.40 3.98
CA VAL A 59 -12.06 -1.52 4.73
C VAL A 59 -12.73 -0.14 4.73
N ASN A 60 -13.93 -0.05 4.16
CA ASN A 60 -14.64 1.22 4.04
C ASN A 60 -15.12 1.74 5.40
N GLU A 61 -15.62 2.98 5.44
CA GLU A 61 -16.11 3.64 6.67
C GLU A 61 -17.09 2.79 7.51
N TYR A 62 -17.90 1.95 6.86
CA TYR A 62 -18.90 1.11 7.52
C TYR A 62 -18.39 -0.29 7.92
N GLY A 63 -17.11 -0.59 7.69
CA GLY A 63 -16.51 -1.89 8.02
C GLY A 63 -16.65 -2.94 6.92
N PHE A 64 -17.15 -2.59 5.74
CA PHE A 64 -17.24 -3.52 4.61
C PHE A 64 -15.94 -3.56 3.81
N LEU A 65 -15.63 -4.73 3.24
CA LEU A 65 -14.45 -4.93 2.40
C LEU A 65 -14.64 -4.22 1.06
N ARG A 66 -13.74 -3.29 0.73
CA ARG A 66 -13.74 -2.55 -0.54
C ARG A 66 -13.07 -3.38 -1.62
N GLN A 67 -13.86 -3.94 -2.53
CA GLN A 67 -13.33 -4.63 -3.71
C GLN A 67 -13.17 -3.66 -4.90
N PRO A 68 -12.16 -3.86 -5.76
CA PRO A 68 -11.17 -4.96 -5.76
C PRO A 68 -9.99 -4.74 -4.80
N LYS A 69 -9.88 -3.55 -4.18
CA LYS A 69 -8.70 -3.13 -3.43
C LYS A 69 -8.29 -4.09 -2.31
N TRP A 70 -9.22 -4.47 -1.44
CA TRP A 70 -8.94 -5.39 -0.34
C TRP A 70 -8.46 -6.75 -0.84
N GLY A 71 -9.15 -7.32 -1.84
CA GLY A 71 -8.77 -8.61 -2.42
C GLY A 71 -7.40 -8.55 -3.09
N HIS A 72 -7.16 -7.51 -3.89
CA HIS A 72 -5.90 -7.35 -4.61
C HIS A 72 -4.70 -7.18 -3.67
N LEU A 73 -4.85 -6.39 -2.59
CA LEU A 73 -3.80 -6.22 -1.59
C LEU A 73 -3.62 -7.48 -0.75
N LYS A 74 -4.69 -8.23 -0.46
CA LYS A 74 -4.59 -9.54 0.20
C LYS A 74 -3.73 -10.50 -0.64
N ASP A 75 -4.01 -10.61 -1.94
CA ASP A 75 -3.27 -11.50 -2.84
C ASP A 75 -1.79 -11.08 -2.95
N LEU A 76 -1.52 -9.77 -3.01
CA LEU A 76 -0.16 -9.24 -2.92
C LEU A 76 0.56 -9.68 -1.64
N HIS A 77 -0.08 -9.55 -0.47
CA HIS A 77 0.54 -9.99 0.78
C HIS A 77 0.76 -11.50 0.84
N THR A 78 -0.15 -12.29 0.26
CA THR A 78 0.07 -13.73 0.09
C THR A 78 1.33 -13.99 -0.75
N ALA A 79 1.53 -13.28 -1.86
CA ALA A 79 2.74 -13.41 -2.67
C ALA A 79 4.01 -12.97 -1.91
N ILE A 80 3.98 -11.85 -1.18
CA ILE A 80 5.11 -11.39 -0.35
C ILE A 80 5.46 -12.43 0.71
N LYS A 81 4.45 -13.01 1.37
CA LYS A 81 4.66 -14.04 2.40
C LYS A 81 5.29 -15.31 1.81
N LEU A 82 4.89 -15.72 0.61
CA LEU A 82 5.53 -16.84 -0.11
C LEU A 82 7.01 -16.56 -0.41
N CYS A 83 7.36 -15.30 -0.70
CA CYS A 83 8.74 -14.88 -0.95
C CYS A 83 9.54 -14.56 0.33
N GLU A 84 8.94 -14.58 1.52
CA GLU A 84 9.56 -14.11 2.76
C GLU A 84 10.92 -14.76 3.06
N PRO A 85 11.11 -16.10 2.98
CA PRO A 85 12.41 -16.72 3.23
C PRO A 85 13.51 -16.18 2.31
N ALA A 86 13.19 -15.93 1.04
CA ALA A 86 14.12 -15.36 0.09
C ALA A 86 14.37 -13.87 0.38
N LEU A 87 13.34 -13.11 0.74
CA LEU A 87 13.45 -11.68 1.04
C LEU A 87 14.34 -11.40 2.26
N ILE A 88 14.34 -12.30 3.25
CA ILE A 88 15.16 -12.18 4.47
C ILE A 88 16.56 -12.79 4.34
N ALA A 89 16.75 -13.77 3.46
CA ALA A 89 18.06 -14.43 3.27
C ALA A 89 19.03 -13.65 2.37
N VAL A 90 18.55 -12.64 1.64
CA VAL A 90 19.44 -11.84 0.79
C VAL A 90 20.23 -10.82 1.61
N ASP A 91 21.51 -11.14 1.78
CA ASP A 91 22.54 -10.20 2.24
C ASP A 91 23.07 -9.40 1.04
N GLY A 92 22.75 -8.10 0.99
CA GLY A 92 23.24 -7.20 -0.05
C GLY A 92 22.27 -6.11 -0.47
N SER A 93 22.80 -5.05 -1.07
CA SER A 93 22.01 -3.96 -1.65
C SER A 93 21.35 -4.41 -2.96
N PRO A 94 20.10 -3.99 -3.23
CA PRO A 94 19.44 -4.28 -4.50
C PRO A 94 20.24 -3.69 -5.67
N GLN A 95 20.41 -4.47 -6.75
CA GLN A 95 21.12 -4.03 -7.96
C GLN A 95 20.12 -3.53 -8.99
N TYR A 96 20.39 -2.34 -9.54
CA TYR A 96 19.48 -1.68 -10.48
C TYR A 96 20.08 -1.65 -11.89
N VAL A 97 19.30 -2.12 -12.87
CA VAL A 97 19.62 -2.02 -14.29
C VAL A 97 18.56 -1.16 -14.96
N LYS A 98 18.97 -0.05 -15.59
CA LYS A 98 18.06 0.77 -16.40
C LYS A 98 17.81 0.08 -17.74
N LEU A 99 16.55 -0.08 -18.10
CA LEU A 99 16.13 -0.63 -19.40
C LEU A 99 15.73 0.47 -20.39
N GLY A 100 15.37 1.67 -19.90
CA GLY A 100 14.94 2.78 -20.73
C GLY A 100 14.44 3.96 -19.90
N SER A 101 13.84 4.95 -20.57
CA SER A 101 13.17 6.05 -19.87
C SER A 101 11.99 5.49 -19.08
N MET A 102 11.99 5.71 -17.76
CA MET A 102 10.99 5.18 -16.82
C MET A 102 10.93 3.65 -16.66
N GLN A 103 11.93 2.91 -17.13
CA GLN A 103 11.98 1.45 -17.02
C GLN A 103 13.28 1.00 -16.34
N GLU A 104 13.14 0.20 -15.29
CA GLU A 104 14.25 -0.36 -14.53
C GLU A 104 13.93 -1.79 -14.08
N VAL A 105 14.96 -2.60 -13.87
CA VAL A 105 14.87 -3.89 -13.21
C VAL A 105 15.72 -3.84 -11.95
N CYS A 106 15.15 -4.32 -10.84
CA CYS A 106 15.84 -4.48 -9.58
C CYS A 106 16.05 -5.97 -9.33
N CYS A 107 17.31 -6.41 -9.39
CA CYS A 107 17.73 -7.77 -9.09
C CYS A 107 18.22 -7.84 -7.64
N ARG A 108 17.71 -8.82 -6.90
CA ARG A 108 18.14 -9.13 -5.54
C ARG A 108 18.52 -10.61 -5.51
N PHE A 109 19.82 -10.87 -5.73
CA PHE A 109 20.35 -12.23 -5.81
C PHE A 109 20.45 -12.84 -4.41
N LEU A 110 19.97 -14.06 -4.25
CA LEU A 110 20.36 -14.92 -3.13
C LEU A 110 21.85 -15.19 -3.28
N ALA A 111 22.65 -14.81 -2.29
CA ALA A 111 24.01 -15.30 -2.17
C ALA A 111 23.89 -16.79 -1.80
N PHE A 112 24.25 -17.67 -2.74
CA PHE A 112 24.38 -19.11 -2.52
C PHE A 112 25.82 -19.45 -2.14
#